data_AF-A0A3A8R7I9-F1
#
_entry.id   AF-A0A3A8R7I9-F1
#
_cell.length_a   1.000
_cell.length_b   1.000
_cell.length_c   1.000
_cell.angle_alpha   90.00
_cell.angle_beta   90.00
_cell.angle_gamma   90.00
#
_symmetry.space_group_name_H-M   'P 1'
#
loop_
_entity.id
_entity.type
_entity.pdbx_description
1 polymer ?
#
loop_
_entity_poly.entity_id
_entity_poly.type
_entity_poly.pdbx_seq_one_letter_code
_entity_poly.pdbx_strand_id
1 'polypeptide(L)'
;MDWTHVMAELDAHLSDDKVRRDVEAFLESVGHRLELDDEEVRFPLGTQVHVEERMLVRNSQVRGGGLFMVKAVLDPILQDGKPTGGSRSGTLKIMYDLEGRWLDEFYSRPL
;
A
#
# COMPACT_ATOMS: atom_id res chain seq x y z
N MET A 1 26.76 2.08 -6.09
CA MET A 1 25.41 2.42 -5.60
C MET A 1 25.29 1.76 -4.25
N ASP A 2 25.09 2.55 -3.19
CA ASP A 2 24.95 2.04 -1.83
C ASP A 2 23.48 1.71 -1.57
N TRP A 3 23.15 0.43 -1.64
CA TRP A 3 21.78 -0.04 -1.42
C TRP A 3 21.31 0.16 0.02
N THR A 4 22.21 0.23 1.00
CA THR A 4 21.84 0.49 2.39
C THR A 4 21.32 1.91 2.55
N HIS A 5 21.97 2.89 1.92
CA HIS A 5 21.51 4.26 1.89
C HIS A 5 20.14 4.40 1.20
N VAL A 6 19.96 3.73 0.05
CA VAL A 6 18.67 3.72 -0.69
C VAL A 6 17.53 3.15 0.16
N MET A 7 17.77 2.05 0.88
CA MET A 7 16.74 1.47 1.76
C MET A 7 16.44 2.37 2.96
N ALA A 8 17.45 3.04 3.52
CA ALA A 8 17.25 4.00 4.62
C ALA A 8 16.42 5.22 4.18
N GLU A 9 16.66 5.75 2.98
CA GLU A 9 15.83 6.82 2.41
C GLU A 9 14.41 6.35 2.14
N LEU A 10 14.24 5.12 1.64
CA LEU A 10 12.93 4.52 1.41
C LEU A 10 12.13 4.40 2.72
N ASP A 11 12.76 3.91 3.80
CA ASP A 11 12.12 3.81 5.12
C ASP A 11 11.85 5.19 5.75
N ALA A 12 12.69 6.18 5.50
CA ALA A 12 12.49 7.55 5.97
C ALA A 12 11.24 8.19 5.34
N HIS A 13 10.99 7.94 4.05
CA HIS A 13 9.86 8.49 3.32
C HIS A 13 8.61 7.60 3.32
N LEU A 14 8.73 6.31 3.59
CA LEU A 14 7.64 5.32 3.49
C LEU A 14 7.62 4.33 4.66
N SER A 15 7.78 4.84 5.88
CA SER A 15 7.62 4.02 7.09
C SER A 15 6.26 3.33 7.13
N ASP A 16 6.18 2.19 7.84
CA ASP A 16 4.93 1.43 8.01
C ASP A 16 3.79 2.34 8.49
N ASP A 17 4.05 3.19 9.48
CA ASP A 17 3.05 4.07 10.07
C ASP A 17 2.60 5.18 9.14
N LYS A 18 3.45 5.62 8.21
CA LYS A 18 3.02 6.54 7.15
C LYS A 18 2.07 5.83 6.19
N VAL A 19 2.46 4.66 5.67
CA VAL A 19 1.62 3.92 4.72
C VAL A 19 0.28 3.55 5.34
N ARG A 20 0.25 3.12 6.61
CA ARG A 20 -1.01 2.83 7.33
C ARG A 20 -1.93 4.06 7.36
N ARG A 21 -1.41 5.21 7.77
CA ARG A 21 -2.17 6.46 7.82
C ARG A 21 -2.67 6.90 6.45
N ASP A 22 -1.84 6.75 5.41
CA ASP A 22 -2.26 7.11 4.06
C ASP A 22 -3.37 6.18 3.55
N VAL A 23 -3.29 4.86 3.85
CA VAL A 23 -4.35 3.89 3.51
C VAL A 23 -5.63 4.18 4.28
N GLU A 24 -5.54 4.48 5.59
CA GLU A 24 -6.69 4.89 6.40
C GLU A 24 -7.36 6.13 5.81
N ALA A 25 -6.59 7.17 5.50
CA ALA A 25 -7.10 8.39 4.88
C ALA A 25 -7.74 8.13 3.50
N PHE A 26 -7.15 7.25 2.70
CA PHE A 26 -7.73 6.81 1.44
C PHE A 26 -9.09 6.13 1.65
N LEU A 27 -9.16 5.13 2.55
CA LEU A 27 -10.40 4.42 2.85
C LEU A 27 -11.49 5.35 3.37
N GLU A 28 -11.14 6.33 4.21
CA GLU A 28 -12.06 7.37 4.66
C GLU A 28 -12.56 8.24 3.50
N SER A 29 -11.67 8.64 2.59
CA SER A 29 -12.02 9.49 1.44
C SER A 29 -13.02 8.85 0.48
N VAL A 30 -12.97 7.52 0.37
CA VAL A 30 -13.92 6.73 -0.45
C VAL A 30 -15.11 6.22 0.37
N GLY A 31 -15.28 6.69 1.60
CA GLY A 31 -16.40 6.29 2.47
C GLY A 31 -16.40 4.80 2.81
N HIS A 32 -15.22 4.17 2.82
CA HIS A 32 -15.00 2.73 2.98
C HIS A 32 -15.67 1.88 1.89
N ARG A 33 -15.81 2.40 0.68
CA ARG A 33 -16.43 1.71 -0.46
C ARG A 33 -15.66 1.97 -1.74
N LEU A 34 -15.44 0.93 -2.53
CA LEU A 34 -14.88 1.02 -3.88
C LEU A 34 -15.79 0.28 -4.86
N GLU A 35 -15.92 0.80 -6.07
CA GLU A 35 -16.59 0.12 -7.17
C GLU A 35 -15.53 -0.54 -8.06
N LEU A 36 -15.62 -1.86 -8.23
CA LEU A 36 -14.67 -2.65 -9.02
C LEU A 36 -15.45 -3.69 -9.83
N ASP A 37 -15.34 -3.61 -11.17
CA ASP A 37 -16.02 -4.50 -12.11
C ASP A 37 -17.55 -4.53 -11.88
N ASP A 38 -18.17 -3.35 -11.76
CA ASP A 38 -19.61 -3.13 -11.50
C ASP A 38 -20.11 -3.71 -10.16
N GLU A 39 -19.21 -4.06 -9.23
CA GLU A 39 -19.56 -4.52 -7.89
C GLU A 39 -18.99 -3.60 -6.80
N GLU A 40 -19.77 -3.39 -5.75
CA GLU A 40 -19.36 -2.60 -4.59
C GLU A 40 -18.56 -3.47 -3.60
N VAL A 41 -17.32 -3.07 -3.34
CA VAL A 41 -16.46 -3.61 -2.30
C VAL A 41 -16.57 -2.72 -1.06
N ARG A 42 -16.91 -3.30 0.09
CA ARG A 42 -17.01 -2.58 1.36
C ARG A 42 -15.88 -2.96 2.29
N PHE A 43 -15.25 -1.95 2.88
CA PHE A 43 -14.21 -2.12 3.89
C PHE A 43 -14.81 -1.90 5.28
N PRO A 44 -14.60 -2.81 6.24
CA PRO A 44 -14.98 -2.57 7.63
C PRO A 44 -14.35 -1.30 8.20
N LEU A 45 -15.04 -0.65 9.15
CA LEU A 45 -14.40 0.37 9.98
C LEU A 45 -13.31 -0.29 10.82
N GLY A 46 -12.12 0.33 10.87
CA GLY A 46 -10.97 -0.25 11.55
C GLY A 46 -10.31 -1.40 10.80
N THR A 47 -10.47 -1.50 9.47
CA THR A 47 -9.68 -2.40 8.63
C THR A 47 -8.20 -2.31 8.99
N GLN A 48 -7.62 -3.45 9.34
CA GLN A 48 -6.21 -3.53 9.72
C GLN A 48 -5.32 -3.45 8.48
N VAL A 49 -4.24 -2.68 8.55
CA VAL A 49 -3.31 -2.50 7.43
C VAL A 49 -1.94 -3.08 7.79
N HIS A 50 -1.52 -4.08 7.02
CA HIS A 50 -0.17 -4.64 7.09
C HIS A 50 0.61 -4.28 5.82
N VAL A 51 1.77 -3.65 5.98
CA VAL A 51 2.67 -3.36 4.86
C VAL A 51 3.52 -4.59 4.60
N GLU A 52 3.35 -5.20 3.44
CA GLU A 52 3.99 -6.46 3.10
C GLU A 52 5.26 -6.25 2.27
N GLU A 53 5.21 -5.37 1.27
CA GLU A 53 6.32 -5.17 0.33
C GLU A 53 6.53 -3.69 0.03
N ARG A 54 7.80 -3.34 -0.19
CA ARG A 54 8.24 -2.04 -0.68
C ARG A 54 9.22 -2.24 -1.82
N MET A 55 9.02 -1.50 -2.91
CA MET A 55 9.79 -1.66 -4.14
C MET A 55 10.16 -0.29 -4.68
N LEU A 56 11.43 -0.11 -5.06
CA LEU A 56 11.85 1.00 -5.91
C LEU A 56 11.70 0.58 -7.37
N VAL A 57 10.88 1.30 -8.13
CA VAL A 57 10.60 1.02 -9.53
C VAL A 57 11.19 2.14 -10.38
N ARG A 58 12.08 1.79 -11.32
CA ARG A 58 12.53 2.74 -12.33
C ARG A 58 11.40 2.95 -13.35
N ASN A 59 10.95 4.18 -13.50
CA ASN A 59 9.87 4.53 -14.42
C ASN A 59 10.26 5.79 -15.21
N SER A 60 10.42 5.64 -16.54
CA SER A 60 10.80 6.73 -17.44
C SER A 60 9.69 7.76 -17.65
N GLN A 61 8.46 7.46 -17.26
CA GLN A 61 7.30 8.35 -17.40
C GLN A 61 7.07 9.24 -16.17
N VAL A 62 7.78 8.99 -15.05
CA VAL A 62 7.64 9.77 -13.81
C VAL A 62 8.81 10.75 -13.66
N ARG A 63 8.50 11.97 -13.21
CA ARG A 63 9.52 13.01 -12.93
C ARG A 63 10.51 12.49 -11.88
N GLY A 64 11.79 12.48 -12.22
CA GLY A 64 12.85 11.90 -11.37
C GLY A 64 13.26 10.47 -11.77
N GLY A 65 12.56 9.84 -12.71
CA GLY A 65 12.96 8.57 -13.32
C GLY A 65 12.66 7.32 -12.49
N GLY A 66 11.92 7.47 -11.38
CA GLY A 66 11.52 6.37 -10.51
C GLY A 66 10.32 6.72 -9.62
N LEU A 67 9.75 5.68 -9.02
CA LEU A 67 8.65 5.74 -8.05
C LEU A 67 8.84 4.64 -7.01
N PHE A 68 8.19 4.76 -5.87
CA PHE A 68 8.07 3.67 -4.92
C PHE A 68 6.72 2.97 -5.09
N MET A 69 6.72 1.66 -5.00
CA MET A 69 5.50 0.86 -4.97
C MET A 69 5.43 0.10 -3.66
N VAL A 70 4.27 0.18 -3.00
CA VAL A 70 4.02 -0.48 -1.73
C VAL A 70 2.84 -1.41 -1.88
N LYS A 71 2.96 -2.64 -1.36
CA LYS A 71 1.85 -3.58 -1.23
C LYS A 71 1.36 -3.57 0.22
N ALA A 72 0.13 -3.15 0.41
CA ALA A 72 -0.57 -3.16 1.69
C ALA A 72 -1.66 -4.24 1.68
N VAL A 73 -1.65 -5.09 2.69
CA VAL A 73 -2.63 -6.16 2.93
C VAL A 73 -3.69 -5.64 3.90
N LEU A 74 -4.96 -5.69 3.48
CA LEU A 74 -6.10 -5.25 4.28
C LEU A 74 -6.70 -6.44 5.04
N ASP A 75 -6.89 -6.27 6.35
CA ASP A 75 -7.33 -7.33 7.27
C ASP A 75 -6.53 -8.64 7.07
N PRO A 76 -5.21 -8.61 7.35
CA PRO A 76 -4.33 -9.73 7.11
C PRO A 76 -4.77 -10.95 7.94
N ILE A 77 -4.69 -12.13 7.32
CA ILE A 77 -4.90 -13.38 8.05
C ILE A 77 -3.62 -13.68 8.84
N LEU A 78 -3.77 -13.81 10.15
CA LEU A 78 -2.66 -14.09 11.05
C LEU A 78 -2.66 -15.56 11.48
N GLN A 79 -1.47 -16.16 11.50
CA GLN A 79 -1.20 -17.45 12.12
C GLN A 79 -0.04 -17.27 13.10
N ASP A 80 -0.25 -17.62 14.37
CA ASP A 80 0.73 -17.46 15.44
C ASP A 80 1.28 -16.01 15.56
N GLY A 81 0.40 -15.03 15.34
CA GLY A 81 0.74 -13.60 15.38
C GLY A 81 1.50 -13.08 14.15
N LYS A 82 1.68 -13.90 13.11
CA LYS A 82 2.36 -13.51 11.86
C LYS A 82 1.42 -13.54 10.66
N PRO A 83 1.54 -12.58 9.72
CA PRO A 83 0.79 -12.61 8.46
C PRO A 83 1.09 -13.88 7.65
N THR A 84 0.05 -14.52 7.13
CA THR A 84 0.18 -15.71 6.26
C THR A 84 0.27 -15.37 4.77
N GLY A 85 0.25 -14.07 4.42
CA GLY A 85 0.11 -13.58 3.04
C GLY A 85 -1.34 -13.56 2.53
N GLY A 86 -2.29 -14.09 3.31
CA GLY A 86 -3.72 -14.03 3.03
C GLY A 86 -4.36 -12.74 3.54
N SER A 87 -5.49 -12.38 2.92
CA SER A 87 -6.25 -11.17 3.23
C SER A 87 -7.73 -11.45 3.30
N ARG A 88 -8.45 -10.77 4.21
CA ARG A 88 -9.93 -10.80 4.24
C ARG A 88 -10.56 -9.68 3.42
N SER A 89 -9.85 -8.56 3.24
CA SER A 89 -10.41 -7.35 2.62
C SER A 89 -9.70 -6.95 1.32
N GLY A 90 -8.72 -7.73 0.88
CA GLY A 90 -7.94 -7.55 -0.34
C GLY A 90 -6.60 -6.87 -0.09
N THR A 91 -5.98 -6.44 -1.18
CA THR A 91 -4.69 -5.73 -1.13
C THR A 91 -4.80 -4.43 -1.90
N LEU A 92 -4.06 -3.42 -1.44
CA LEU A 92 -3.81 -2.18 -2.16
C LEU A 92 -2.35 -2.17 -2.60
N LYS A 93 -2.13 -2.00 -3.90
CA LYS A 93 -0.81 -1.64 -4.44
C LYS A 93 -0.81 -0.16 -4.68
N ILE A 94 0.08 0.55 -3.99
CA ILE A 94 0.09 2.00 -3.95
C ILE A 94 1.38 2.49 -4.58
N MET A 95 1.27 3.45 -5.47
CA MET A 95 2.38 4.14 -6.10
C MET A 95 2.63 5.46 -5.37
N TYR A 96 3.87 5.68 -4.96
CA TYR A 96 4.35 6.94 -4.40
C TYR A 96 5.44 7.52 -5.27
N ASP A 97 5.54 8.85 -5.34
CA ASP A 97 6.75 9.46 -5.87
C ASP A 97 7.94 9.31 -4.91
N LEU A 98 9.11 9.74 -5.35
CA LEU A 98 10.35 9.66 -4.56
C LEU A 98 10.35 10.56 -3.30
N GLU A 99 9.36 11.44 -3.15
CA GLU A 99 9.16 12.27 -1.95
C GLU A 99 8.13 11.63 -0.98
N GLY A 100 7.57 10.47 -1.32
CA GLY A 100 6.58 9.76 -0.51
C GLY A 100 5.15 10.29 -0.66
N ARG A 101 4.82 11.00 -1.74
CA ARG A 101 3.45 11.43 -2.04
C ARG A 101 2.71 10.35 -2.82
N TRP A 102 1.48 10.05 -2.41
CA TRP A 102 0.59 9.10 -3.08
C TRP A 102 0.29 9.59 -4.50
N LEU A 103 0.51 8.75 -5.50
CA LEU A 103 0.28 9.04 -6.92
C LEU A 103 -0.97 8.34 -7.44
N ASP A 104 -1.11 7.06 -7.13
CA ASP A 104 -2.14 6.18 -7.69
C ASP A 104 -2.19 4.86 -6.90
N GLU A 105 -3.26 4.10 -7.06
CA GLU A 105 -3.50 2.85 -6.36
C GLU A 105 -4.23 1.81 -7.21
N PHE A 106 -4.01 0.55 -6.88
CA PHE A 106 -4.72 -0.57 -7.47
C PHE A 106 -5.22 -1.50 -6.36
N TYR A 107 -6.53 -1.72 -6.34
CA TYR A 107 -7.16 -2.69 -5.45
C TYR A 107 -7.19 -4.08 -6.08
N SER A 108 -6.90 -5.11 -5.29
CA SER A 108 -7.08 -6.51 -5.66
C SER A 108 -7.90 -7.23 -4.60
N ARG A 109 -8.95 -7.93 -5.02
CA ARG A 109 -9.82 -8.71 -4.13
C ARG A 109 -9.05 -9.82 -3.40
N PRO A 110 -9.53 -10.27 -2.21
CA PRO A 110 -9.10 -11.52 -1.63
C PRO A 110 -9.22 -12.66 -2.66
N LEU A 111 -8.20 -13.52 -2.70
CA LEU A 111 -8.26 -14.79 -3.44
C LEU A 111 -9.09 -15.82 -2.68
#